data_AF-A0A7V9TZG7-F1
#
_entry.id   AF-A0A7V9TZG7-F1
#
_cell.length_a   1.000
_cell.length_b   1.000
_cell.length_c   1.000
_cell.angle_alpha   90.00
_cell.angle_beta   90.00
_cell.angle_gamma   90.00
#
_symmetry.space_group_name_H-M   'P 1'
#
loop_
_entity.id
_entity.type
_entity.pdbx_description
1 polymer ?
#
loop_
_entity_poly.entity_id
_entity_poly.type
_entity_poly.pdbx_seq_one_letter_code
_entity_poly.pdbx_strand_id
1 'polypeptide(L)'
;MWQTLLRKITGFRRDDRGLQLVELAIALPVLIVLFAGVAEFGRYFQTYTTLAKGSRVAARYLATARTNGMDDAAAKNLVVYGNLAGTGNPIVNGLTVNNVVVTRRNTAGAVTSGFPATVTIEISNFKHTPVFDLGKLMNSSLSLNVDVKPSVTMRYLLTQSPI
;
A
#
# COMPACT_ATOMS: atom_id res chain seq x y z
N MET A 1 -3.51 -24.29 -68.04
CA MET A 1 -3.94 -23.03 -67.38
C MET A 1 -4.44 -23.21 -65.94
N TRP A 2 -4.63 -24.44 -65.43
CA TRP A 2 -5.09 -24.67 -64.04
C TRP A 2 -3.95 -24.83 -63.01
N GLN A 3 -2.70 -25.02 -63.47
CA GLN A 3 -1.56 -25.32 -62.58
C GLN A 3 -0.94 -24.08 -61.89
N THR A 4 -1.22 -22.87 -62.36
CA THR A 4 -0.72 -21.63 -61.76
C THR A 4 -1.54 -21.17 -60.56
N LEU A 5 -2.79 -21.64 -60.42
CA LEU A 5 -3.68 -21.28 -59.30
C LEU A 5 -3.36 -22.03 -58.01
N LEU A 6 -2.99 -23.31 -58.09
CA LEU A 6 -2.67 -24.12 -56.90
C LEU A 6 -1.37 -23.71 -56.20
N ARG A 7 -0.50 -22.95 -56.90
CA ARG A 7 0.78 -22.47 -56.37
C ARG A 7 0.66 -21.24 -55.47
N LYS A 8 -0.44 -20.48 -55.57
CA LYS A 8 -0.70 -19.32 -54.70
C LYS A 8 -1.15 -19.71 -53.29
N ILE A 9 -1.79 -20.87 -53.12
CA ILE A 9 -2.31 -21.32 -51.82
C ILE A 9 -1.19 -21.88 -50.94
N THR A 10 -0.15 -22.47 -51.54
CA THR A 10 1.03 -22.98 -50.80
C THR A 10 2.01 -21.89 -50.36
N GLY A 11 1.90 -20.67 -50.90
CA GLY A 11 2.70 -19.52 -50.48
C GLY A 11 2.29 -18.92 -49.13
N PHE A 12 1.02 -19.07 -48.73
CA PHE A 12 0.52 -18.57 -47.44
C PHE A 12 0.97 -19.42 -46.25
N ARG A 13 1.40 -20.66 -46.50
CA ARG A 13 1.96 -21.57 -45.48
C ARG A 13 3.44 -21.31 -45.15
N ARG A 14 4.07 -20.37 -45.85
CA ARG A 14 5.52 -20.10 -45.79
C ARG A 14 5.82 -18.63 -45.44
N ASP A 15 4.85 -17.96 -44.83
CA ASP A 15 5.03 -16.59 -44.36
C ASP A 15 5.39 -16.61 -42.87
N ASP A 16 6.70 -16.63 -42.59
CA ASP A 16 7.26 -16.66 -41.22
C ASP A 16 6.82 -15.43 -40.39
N ARG A 17 6.35 -14.36 -41.06
CA ARG A 17 5.81 -13.15 -40.41
C ARG A 17 4.50 -13.41 -39.67
N GLY A 18 3.66 -14.34 -40.15
CA GLY A 18 2.42 -14.72 -39.49
C GLY A 18 2.65 -15.56 -38.23
N LEU A 19 3.70 -16.39 -38.25
CA LEU A 19 4.08 -17.25 -37.13
C LEU A 19 4.57 -16.44 -35.91
N GLN A 20 5.34 -15.38 -36.15
CA GLN A 20 5.84 -14.50 -35.08
C GLN A 20 4.71 -13.81 -34.27
N LEU A 21 3.62 -13.41 -34.95
CA LEU A 21 2.46 -12.82 -34.27
C LEU A 21 1.75 -13.84 -33.38
N VAL A 22 1.70 -15.11 -33.79
CA VAL A 22 1.11 -16.19 -32.99
C VAL A 22 1.95 -16.51 -31.76
N GLU A 23 3.28 -16.55 -31.90
CA GLU A 23 4.19 -16.76 -30.78
C GLU A 23 4.07 -15.64 -29.73
N LEU A 24 4.02 -14.38 -30.18
CA LEU A 24 3.76 -13.24 -29.31
C LEU A 24 2.39 -13.34 -28.64
N ALA A 25 1.34 -13.74 -29.37
CA ALA A 25 0.00 -13.87 -28.81
C ALA A 25 -0.09 -14.90 -27.66
N ILE A 26 0.75 -15.94 -27.70
CA ILE A 26 0.83 -16.95 -26.63
C ILE A 26 1.66 -16.43 -25.44
N ALA A 27 2.74 -15.69 -25.69
CA ALA A 27 3.59 -15.12 -24.63
C ALA A 27 2.95 -13.91 -23.92
N LEU A 28 2.15 -13.12 -24.64
CA LEU A 28 1.59 -11.85 -24.19
C LEU A 28 0.72 -11.95 -22.92
N PRO A 29 -0.15 -12.96 -22.74
CA PRO A 29 -0.89 -13.15 -21.48
C PRO A 29 0.04 -13.27 -20.26
N VAL A 30 1.12 -14.03 -20.39
CA VAL A 30 2.11 -14.22 -19.30
C VAL A 30 2.83 -12.90 -19.00
N LEU A 31 3.22 -12.16 -20.04
CA LEU A 31 3.85 -10.85 -19.89
C LEU A 31 2.91 -9.86 -19.20
N ILE A 32 1.63 -9.79 -19.58
CA ILE A 32 0.65 -8.90 -18.95
C ILE A 32 0.52 -9.19 -17.45
N VAL A 33 0.40 -10.46 -17.06
CA VAL A 33 0.32 -10.85 -15.65
C VAL A 33 1.57 -10.43 -14.89
N LEU A 34 2.75 -10.63 -15.47
CA LEU A 34 4.03 -10.25 -14.86
C LEU A 34 4.15 -8.73 -14.70
N PHE A 35 3.83 -7.96 -15.75
CA PHE A 35 3.82 -6.49 -15.70
C PHE A 35 2.83 -5.96 -14.67
N ALA A 36 1.60 -6.49 -14.65
CA ALA A 36 0.60 -6.09 -13.67
C ALA A 36 1.04 -6.42 -12.24
N GLY A 37 1.66 -7.58 -12.02
CA GLY A 37 2.21 -7.96 -10.71
C GLY A 37 3.29 -6.99 -10.22
N VAL A 38 4.27 -6.66 -11.07
CA VAL A 38 5.34 -5.71 -10.72
C VAL A 38 4.79 -4.30 -10.51
N ALA A 39 3.88 -3.85 -11.37
CA ALA A 39 3.24 -2.54 -11.24
C ALA A 39 2.44 -2.41 -9.93
N GLU A 40 1.65 -3.44 -9.58
CA GLU A 40 0.90 -3.44 -8.30
C GLU A 40 1.82 -3.50 -7.10
N PHE A 41 2.88 -4.28 -7.14
CA PHE A 41 3.85 -4.32 -6.05
C PHE A 41 4.49 -2.94 -5.82
N GLY A 42 4.87 -2.24 -6.89
CA GLY A 42 5.40 -0.87 -6.80
C GLY A 42 4.40 0.10 -6.16
N ARG A 43 3.12 0.04 -6.58
CA ARG A 43 2.06 0.87 -5.99
C ARG A 43 1.81 0.53 -4.51
N TYR A 44 1.77 -0.75 -4.16
CA TYR A 44 1.64 -1.21 -2.78
C TYR A 44 2.78 -0.67 -1.92
N PHE A 45 4.02 -0.78 -2.40
CA PHE A 45 5.21 -0.32 -1.69
C PHE A 45 5.20 1.21 -1.49
N GLN A 46 4.76 1.97 -2.50
CA GLN A 46 4.58 3.42 -2.37
C GLN A 46 3.57 3.77 -1.28
N THR A 47 2.43 3.07 -1.23
CA THR A 47 1.41 3.26 -0.18
C THR A 47 1.97 2.91 1.21
N TYR A 48 2.62 1.75 1.35
CA TYR A 48 3.21 1.30 2.61
C TYR A 48 4.24 2.30 3.15
N THR A 49 5.16 2.76 2.30
CA THR A 49 6.21 3.70 2.72
C THR A 49 5.65 5.08 3.04
N THR A 50 4.62 5.53 2.32
CA THR A 50 3.92 6.80 2.60
C THR A 50 3.26 6.76 3.97
N LEU A 51 2.52 5.70 4.28
CA LEU A 51 1.90 5.50 5.59
C LEU A 51 2.93 5.33 6.72
N ALA A 52 4.04 4.62 6.47
CA ALA A 52 5.11 4.47 7.44
C ALA A 52 5.79 5.82 7.77
N LYS A 53 6.00 6.67 6.75
CA LYS A 53 6.51 8.04 6.93
C LYS A 53 5.54 8.90 7.74
N GLY A 54 4.25 8.89 7.38
CA GLY A 54 3.22 9.61 8.13
C GLY A 54 3.15 9.17 9.59
N SER A 55 3.13 7.86 9.83
CA SER A 55 3.15 7.26 11.18
C SER A 55 4.37 7.67 11.98
N ARG A 56 5.54 7.76 11.34
CA ARG A 56 6.78 8.22 11.99
C ARG A 56 6.72 9.69 12.39
N VAL A 57 6.16 10.55 11.54
CA VAL A 57 5.98 11.98 11.87
C VAL A 57 5.01 12.13 13.04
N ALA A 58 3.89 11.41 13.03
CA ALA A 58 2.92 11.41 14.12
C ALA A 58 3.49 10.85 15.43
N ALA A 59 4.26 9.75 15.36
CA ALA A 59 4.94 9.19 16.53
C ALA A 59 5.96 10.18 17.13
N ARG A 60 6.70 10.91 16.29
CA ARG A 60 7.63 11.96 16.73
C ARG A 60 6.89 13.11 17.41
N TYR A 61 5.77 13.53 16.83
CA TYR A 61 4.93 14.56 17.43
C TYR A 61 4.44 14.12 18.81
N LEU A 62 3.90 12.90 18.94
CA LEU A 62 3.42 12.37 20.21
C LEU A 62 4.52 12.07 21.23
N ALA A 63 5.74 11.78 20.79
CA ALA A 63 6.88 11.55 21.69
C ALA A 63 7.18 12.78 22.57
N THR A 64 6.82 13.98 22.10
CA THR A 64 7.00 15.25 22.82
C THR A 64 5.68 15.90 23.24
N ALA A 65 4.54 15.28 22.95
CA ALA A 65 3.22 15.83 23.21
C ALA A 65 2.69 15.43 24.59
N ARG A 66 1.72 16.17 25.13
CA ARG A 66 1.11 15.84 26.41
C ARG A 66 0.14 14.68 26.23
N THR A 67 -0.11 13.92 27.29
CA THR A 67 -1.08 12.82 27.29
C THR A 67 -2.51 13.34 27.54
N ASN A 68 -2.96 14.37 26.80
CA ASN A 68 -4.23 15.06 27.05
C ASN A 68 -5.32 14.78 26.00
N GLY A 69 -5.17 13.76 25.15
CA GLY A 69 -6.16 13.32 24.15
C GLY A 69 -6.34 14.24 22.93
N MET A 70 -6.16 15.56 23.08
CA MET A 70 -6.17 16.52 21.95
C MET A 70 -5.00 16.27 20.99
N ASP A 71 -3.83 15.95 21.54
CA ASP A 71 -2.63 15.63 20.75
C ASP A 71 -2.78 14.32 19.95
N ASP A 72 -3.66 13.40 20.38
CA ASP A 72 -3.95 12.17 19.62
C ASP A 72 -4.74 12.45 18.36
N ALA A 73 -5.73 13.34 18.43
CA ALA A 73 -6.50 13.74 17.26
C ALA A 73 -5.58 14.43 16.24
N ALA A 74 -4.71 15.34 16.69
CA ALA A 74 -3.74 16.00 15.83
C ALA A 74 -2.72 15.01 15.22
N ALA A 75 -2.26 14.02 16.00
CA ALA A 75 -1.37 12.97 15.50
C ALA A 75 -2.04 12.10 14.43
N LYS A 76 -3.31 11.72 14.63
CA LYS A 76 -4.08 10.99 13.62
C LYS A 76 -4.25 11.83 12.35
N ASN A 77 -4.52 13.13 12.50
CA ASN A 77 -4.61 14.04 11.36
C ASN A 77 -3.29 14.15 10.58
N LEU A 78 -2.14 14.15 11.26
CA LEU A 78 -0.83 14.13 10.60
C LEU A 78 -0.63 12.89 9.74
N VAL A 79 -1.07 11.72 10.21
CA VAL A 79 -0.96 10.48 9.43
C VAL A 79 -1.88 10.50 8.22
N VAL A 80 -3.10 11.02 8.36
CA VAL A 80 -4.12 10.94 7.30
C VAL A 80 -4.00 12.07 6.29
N TYR A 81 -3.75 13.29 6.74
CA TYR A 81 -3.80 14.51 5.91
C TYR A 81 -2.45 15.23 5.81
N GLY A 82 -1.43 14.79 6.55
CA GLY A 82 -0.12 15.44 6.57
C GLY A 82 -0.10 16.79 7.29
N ASN A 83 -1.19 17.18 7.97
CA ASN A 83 -1.30 18.44 8.71
C ASN A 83 -2.08 18.25 10.01
N LEU A 84 -1.87 19.13 10.97
CA LEU A 84 -2.49 19.05 12.31
C LEU A 84 -4.00 19.33 12.28
N ALA A 85 -4.46 20.18 11.35
CA ALA A 85 -5.84 20.63 11.26
C ALA A 85 -6.79 19.57 10.66
N GLY A 86 -6.26 18.52 10.03
CA GLY A 86 -7.06 17.47 9.41
C GLY A 86 -7.81 17.94 8.15
N THR A 87 -7.27 18.94 7.45
CA THR A 87 -7.90 19.53 6.27
C THR A 87 -7.33 18.98 4.97
N GLY A 88 -8.12 19.07 3.89
CA GLY A 88 -7.75 18.60 2.56
C GLY A 88 -8.05 17.12 2.32
N ASN A 89 -7.49 16.57 1.25
CA ASN A 89 -7.65 15.17 0.89
C ASN A 89 -6.69 14.28 1.68
N PRO A 90 -7.09 13.05 2.04
CA PRO A 90 -6.17 12.07 2.62
C PRO A 90 -4.97 11.81 1.72
N ILE A 91 -3.78 11.61 2.32
CA ILE A 91 -2.53 11.31 1.61
C ILE A 91 -2.60 10.00 0.81
N VAL A 92 -3.47 9.09 1.23
CA VAL A 92 -3.78 7.83 0.56
C VAL A 92 -5.29 7.70 0.47
N ASN A 93 -5.81 7.40 -0.71
CA ASN A 93 -7.25 7.25 -0.91
C ASN A 93 -7.83 6.14 -0.03
N GLY A 94 -8.98 6.39 0.60
CA GLY A 94 -9.64 5.47 1.53
C GLY A 94 -9.04 5.43 2.94
N LEU A 95 -7.95 6.15 3.19
CA LEU A 95 -7.39 6.29 4.53
C LEU A 95 -8.23 7.24 5.37
N THR A 96 -8.56 6.82 6.58
CA THR A 96 -9.34 7.62 7.54
C THR A 96 -8.65 7.64 8.91
N VAL A 97 -9.05 8.58 9.77
CA VAL A 97 -8.53 8.67 11.15
C VAL A 97 -8.82 7.43 12.00
N ASN A 98 -9.84 6.64 11.63
CA ASN A 98 -10.18 5.38 12.30
C ASN A 98 -9.20 4.26 11.97
N ASN A 99 -8.46 4.38 10.87
CA ASN A 99 -7.40 3.43 10.54
C ASN A 99 -6.15 3.62 11.40
N VAL A 100 -6.02 4.77 12.09
CA VAL A 100 -4.83 5.09 12.87
C VAL A 100 -5.07 4.77 14.35
N VAL A 101 -4.26 3.83 14.86
CA VAL A 101 -4.28 3.39 16.24
C VAL A 101 -3.07 3.98 16.97
N VAL A 102 -3.34 4.69 18.05
CA VAL A 102 -2.32 5.24 18.95
C VAL A 102 -2.27 4.35 20.19
N THR A 103 -1.12 3.76 20.49
CA THR A 103 -0.93 3.01 21.74
C THR A 103 0.25 3.57 22.54
N ARG A 104 0.05 3.70 23.84
CA ARG A 104 1.02 4.20 24.81
C ARG A 104 1.37 3.10 25.79
N ARG A 105 2.66 2.82 25.99
CA ARG A 105 3.11 1.76 26.90
C ARG A 105 4.05 2.32 27.96
N ASN A 106 3.94 1.83 29.19
CA ASN A 106 4.86 2.13 30.28
C ASN A 106 6.17 1.30 30.16
N THR A 107 7.11 1.48 31.08
CA THR A 107 8.40 0.76 31.09
C THR A 107 8.24 -0.76 31.24
N ALA A 108 7.13 -1.23 31.82
CA ALA A 108 6.79 -2.64 31.93
C ALA A 108 6.05 -3.20 30.69
N GLY A 109 5.82 -2.38 29.65
CA GLY A 109 5.13 -2.78 28.43
C GLY A 109 3.60 -2.80 28.49
N ALA A 110 3.00 -2.43 29.62
CA ALA A 110 1.55 -2.33 29.77
C ALA A 110 1.00 -1.04 29.17
N VAL A 111 -0.21 -1.10 28.60
CA VAL A 111 -0.90 0.09 28.07
C VAL A 111 -1.22 1.03 29.24
N THR A 112 -0.91 2.32 29.09
CA THR A 112 -1.08 3.32 30.15
C THR A 112 -1.77 4.58 29.64
N SER A 113 -2.63 5.16 30.47
CA SER A 113 -3.22 6.50 30.29
C SER A 113 -2.40 7.61 30.95
N GLY A 114 -1.41 7.26 31.78
CA GLY A 114 -0.44 8.18 32.38
C GLY A 114 0.80 8.40 31.51
N PHE A 115 1.91 8.81 32.12
CA PHE A 115 3.18 9.04 31.42
C PHE A 115 3.71 7.74 30.77
N PRO A 116 3.82 7.69 29.43
CA PRO A 116 4.32 6.51 28.75
C PRO A 116 5.85 6.50 28.70
N ALA A 117 6.42 5.31 28.56
CA ALA A 117 7.81 5.12 28.14
C ALA A 117 7.93 5.13 26.62
N THR A 118 6.93 4.59 25.92
CA THR A 118 6.89 4.53 24.45
C THR A 118 5.52 4.88 23.90
N VAL A 119 5.52 5.47 22.71
CA VAL A 119 4.31 5.74 21.92
C VAL A 119 4.45 5.02 20.59
N THR A 120 3.39 4.31 20.21
CA THR A 120 3.31 3.53 18.97
C THR A 120 2.15 4.04 18.13
N ILE A 121 2.42 4.29 16.85
CA ILE A 121 1.41 4.54 15.83
C ILE A 121 1.34 3.31 14.93
N GLU A 122 0.15 2.76 14.77
CA GLU A 122 -0.12 1.62 13.90
C GLU A 122 -1.28 1.93 12.96
N ILE A 123 -1.14 1.50 11.71
CA ILE A 123 -2.26 1.50 10.76
C ILE A 123 -2.98 0.15 10.82
N SER A 124 -4.29 0.19 11.03
CA SER A 124 -5.17 -0.98 11.08
C SER A 124 -6.33 -0.83 10.10
N ASN A 125 -6.92 -1.97 9.71
CA ASN A 125 -8.11 -2.05 8.87
C ASN A 125 -8.02 -1.26 7.54
N PHE A 126 -6.81 -1.08 7.02
CA PHE A 126 -6.55 -0.42 5.75
C PHE A 126 -5.98 -1.44 4.77
N LYS A 127 -6.57 -1.48 3.57
CA LYS A 127 -6.17 -2.42 2.52
C LYS A 127 -5.74 -1.68 1.26
N HIS A 128 -4.76 -2.24 0.57
CA HIS A 128 -4.35 -1.74 -0.74
C HIS A 128 -5.46 -1.95 -1.76
N THR A 129 -5.73 -0.92 -2.56
CA THR A 129 -6.69 -0.98 -3.67
C THR A 129 -5.95 -1.28 -4.97
N PRO A 130 -5.98 -2.55 -5.45
CA PRO A 130 -5.36 -2.88 -6.72
C PRO A 130 -6.15 -2.25 -7.87
N VAL A 131 -5.43 -1.79 -8.88
CA VAL A 131 -5.97 -1.39 -10.20
C VAL A 131 -6.13 -2.62 -11.07
N PHE A 132 -5.20 -3.58 -10.98
CA PHE A 132 -5.24 -4.85 -11.71
C PHE A 132 -5.82 -5.96 -10.82
N ASP A 133 -7.04 -6.41 -11.14
CA ASP A 133 -7.67 -7.56 -10.47
C ASP A 133 -7.29 -8.88 -11.18
N LEU A 134 -6.10 -9.39 -10.86
CA LEU A 134 -5.55 -10.62 -11.47
C LEU A 134 -6.42 -11.86 -11.18
N GLY A 135 -7.13 -11.90 -10.06
CA GLY A 135 -8.05 -12.99 -9.73
C GLY A 135 -9.19 -13.08 -10.73
N LYS A 136 -9.82 -11.96 -11.05
CA LYS A 136 -10.85 -11.90 -12.10
C LYS A 136 -10.29 -12.19 -13.49
N LEU A 137 -9.09 -11.72 -13.80
CA LEU A 137 -8.45 -11.96 -15.10
C LEU A 137 -8.14 -13.44 -15.33
N MET A 138 -7.70 -14.15 -14.28
CA MET A 138 -7.27 -15.54 -14.36
C MET A 138 -8.33 -16.55 -13.90
N ASN A 139 -9.57 -16.10 -13.65
CA ASN A 139 -10.64 -16.90 -13.03
C ASN A 139 -10.14 -17.69 -11.80
N SER A 140 -9.38 -17.02 -10.94
CA SER A 140 -8.68 -17.59 -9.79
C SER A 140 -9.04 -16.83 -8.52
N SER A 141 -8.85 -17.47 -7.35
CA SER A 141 -9.06 -16.86 -6.03
C SER A 141 -7.94 -15.91 -5.60
N LEU A 142 -6.96 -15.65 -6.46
CA LEU A 142 -5.84 -14.74 -6.19
C LEU A 142 -6.36 -13.30 -6.00
N SER A 143 -6.00 -12.65 -4.88
CA SER A 143 -6.34 -11.25 -4.65
C SER A 143 -5.11 -10.43 -4.26
N LEU A 144 -4.99 -9.25 -4.86
CA LEU A 144 -3.96 -8.26 -4.52
C LEU A 144 -4.47 -7.23 -3.49
N ASN A 145 -5.67 -7.45 -2.96
CA ASN A 145 -6.26 -6.64 -1.88
C ASN A 145 -5.67 -7.07 -0.53
N VAL A 146 -4.43 -6.66 -0.29
CA VAL A 146 -3.62 -7.04 0.88
C VAL A 146 -3.68 -5.94 1.94
N ASP A 147 -3.68 -6.35 3.21
CA ASP A 147 -3.62 -5.43 4.35
C ASP A 147 -2.31 -4.62 4.34
N VAL A 148 -2.40 -3.33 4.63
CA VAL A 148 -1.24 -2.43 4.77
C VAL A 148 -1.18 -1.97 6.22
N LYS A 149 -0.23 -2.53 6.98
CA LYS A 149 -0.14 -2.39 8.44
C LYS A 149 1.24 -1.90 8.92
N PRO A 150 1.73 -0.71 8.48
CA PRO A 150 2.94 -0.15 9.06
C PRO A 150 2.73 0.21 10.53
N SER A 151 3.76 -0.03 11.34
CA SER A 151 3.79 0.33 12.76
C SER A 151 5.11 1.01 13.10
N VAL A 152 5.04 2.09 13.88
CA VAL A 152 6.21 2.88 14.29
C VAL A 152 6.13 3.16 15.78
N THR A 153 7.17 2.76 16.51
CA THR A 153 7.31 3.01 17.95
C THR A 153 8.43 4.02 18.19
N MET A 154 8.20 4.99 19.09
CA MET A 154 9.20 5.94 19.56
C MET A 154 9.22 6.01 21.08
N ARG A 155 10.38 6.35 21.64
CA ARG A 155 10.53 6.65 23.07
C ARG A 155 9.87 7.99 23.38
N TYR A 156 9.12 8.03 24.48
CA TYR A 156 8.54 9.27 24.98
C TYR A 156 9.63 10.12 25.64
N LEU A 157 9.63 11.42 25.36
CA LEU A 157 10.74 12.33 25.68
C LEU A 157 10.38 13.34 26.77
N LEU A 158 9.10 13.54 27.08
CA LEU A 158 8.72 14.38 28.21
C LEU A 158 8.93 13.61 29.52
N THR A 159 9.99 13.96 30.23
CA THR A 159 10.18 13.58 31.64
C THR A 159 9.62 14.71 32.50
N GLN A 160 8.36 14.62 32.94
CA GLN A 160 7.94 15.47 34.05
C GLN A 160 8.38 14.81 35.36
N SER A 161 8.96 15.60 36.27
CA SER A 161 9.34 15.15 37.61
C SER A 161 8.12 14.57 38.34
N PRO A 162 8.25 13.47 39.10
CA PRO A 162 7.17 13.01 39.95
C PRO A 162 6.84 14.15 40.93
N ILE A 163 5.58 14.59 40.91
CA ILE A 163 4.97 15.27 42.05
C ILE A 163 4.54 14.20 43.05
#